data_AF-A0AAW6T462-F1
#
_entry.id   AF-A0AAW6T462-F1
#
_cell.length_a   1.000
_cell.length_b   1.000
_cell.length_c   1.000
_cell.angle_alpha   90.00
_cell.angle_beta   90.00
_cell.angle_gamma   90.00
#
_symmetry.space_group_name_H-M   'P 1'
#
loop_
_entity.id
_entity.type
_entity.pdbx_description
1 polymer ?
#
loop_
_entity_poly.entity_id
_entity_poly.type
_entity_poly.pdbx_seq_one_letter_code
_entity_poly.pdbx_strand_id
1 'polypeptide(L)'
;MSIAVIYGGTRTNGNSEELTKYTIQGLEVESIFLTDYTIQPIVDGRHATEGFHEVNDDYNAIIERILPHDIFIFSTPIYWYSMSGVMKNFIDRWSQTLRDIYYPQFKEKMATKKAYVIAVGGDQPNIKGLPMIQQFQHIFDFMGITFEGYILGEGNRPGDIAEDKNALYAAKQIQKKLKEGLSN
;
A
#
# COMPACT_ATOMS: atom_id res chain seq x y z
N MET A 1 -18.66 -3.40 0.09
CA MET A 1 -17.28 -3.12 -0.37
C MET A 1 -16.33 -4.14 0.26
N SER A 2 -15.13 -4.37 -0.28
CA SER A 2 -14.09 -5.21 0.35
C SER A 2 -12.72 -4.52 0.40
N ILE A 3 -11.84 -5.01 1.29
CA ILE A 3 -10.57 -4.36 1.62
C ILE A 3 -9.41 -5.32 1.40
N ALA A 4 -8.39 -4.87 0.67
CA ALA A 4 -7.06 -5.48 0.65
C ALA A 4 -6.06 -4.62 1.42
N VAL A 5 -5.30 -5.23 2.31
CA VAL A 5 -4.20 -4.61 3.05
C VAL A 5 -2.88 -5.13 2.49
N ILE A 6 -2.07 -4.20 2.00
CA ILE A 6 -0.80 -4.48 1.34
C ILE A 6 0.31 -4.06 2.30
N TYR A 7 0.92 -5.03 2.97
CA TYR A 7 2.00 -4.84 3.92
C TYR A 7 3.35 -4.88 3.21
N GLY A 8 4.08 -3.76 3.23
CA GLY A 8 5.46 -3.64 2.75
C GLY A 8 6.50 -3.60 3.88
N GLY A 9 6.13 -3.92 5.12
CA GLY A 9 7.07 -4.02 6.23
C GLY A 9 7.96 -5.26 6.11
N THR A 10 9.24 -5.13 6.46
CA THR A 10 10.20 -6.25 6.42
C THR A 10 10.27 -7.03 7.74
N ARG A 11 9.56 -6.57 8.76
CA ARG A 11 9.50 -7.19 10.09
C ARG A 11 8.08 -7.58 10.41
N THR A 12 7.90 -8.86 10.75
CA THR A 12 6.68 -9.33 11.40
C THR A 12 6.48 -8.59 12.71
N ASN A 13 5.26 -8.12 12.96
CA ASN A 13 4.92 -7.28 14.11
C ASN A 13 5.74 -5.98 14.15
N GLY A 14 6.06 -5.42 12.98
CA GLY A 14 6.62 -4.06 12.89
C GLY A 14 5.58 -3.02 13.27
N ASN A 15 6.03 -1.83 13.69
CA ASN A 15 5.14 -0.75 14.11
C ASN A 15 4.07 -0.35 13.05
N SER A 16 4.42 -0.35 11.76
CA SER A 16 3.45 -0.09 10.69
C SER A 16 2.38 -1.18 10.59
N GLU A 17 2.77 -2.44 10.77
CA GLU A 17 1.85 -3.59 10.79
C GLU A 17 0.92 -3.52 11.99
N GLU A 18 1.43 -3.23 13.19
CA GLU A 18 0.65 -3.09 14.42
C GLU A 18 -0.38 -1.96 14.32
N LEU A 19 0.03 -0.77 13.86
CA LEU A 19 -0.88 0.35 13.64
C LEU A 19 -1.96 -0.01 12.62
N THR A 20 -1.58 -0.70 11.55
CA THR A 20 -2.54 -1.14 10.53
C THR A 20 -3.54 -2.14 11.09
N LYS A 21 -3.07 -3.18 11.80
CA LYS A 21 -3.92 -4.17 12.49
C LYS A 21 -4.89 -3.49 13.46
N TYR A 22 -4.44 -2.45 14.16
CA TYR A 22 -5.30 -1.62 15.00
C TYR A 22 -6.38 -0.88 14.19
N THR A 23 -6.01 -0.26 13.06
CA THR A 23 -6.95 0.40 12.16
C THR A 23 -8.03 -0.56 11.63
N ILE A 24 -7.68 -1.78 11.27
CA ILE A 24 -8.63 -2.75 10.68
C ILE A 24 -9.31 -3.67 11.69
N GLN A 25 -9.16 -3.43 13.00
CA GLN A 25 -9.68 -4.33 14.02
C GLN A 25 -11.20 -4.55 13.89
N GLY A 26 -11.59 -5.83 13.76
CA GLY A 26 -12.98 -6.25 13.59
C GLY A 26 -13.52 -6.06 12.18
N LEU A 27 -12.66 -5.82 11.19
CA LEU A 27 -13.01 -5.84 9.77
C LEU A 27 -12.50 -7.14 9.14
N GLU A 28 -13.28 -7.72 8.22
CA GLU A 28 -12.78 -8.75 7.32
C GLU A 28 -11.98 -8.08 6.20
N VAL A 29 -10.72 -8.48 6.06
CA VAL A 29 -9.81 -7.94 5.06
C VAL A 29 -8.99 -9.05 4.44
N GLU A 30 -8.54 -8.85 3.21
CA GLU A 30 -7.48 -9.66 2.64
C GLU A 30 -6.12 -9.07 3.01
N SER A 31 -5.27 -9.85 3.68
CA SER A 31 -3.92 -9.43 4.03
C SER A 31 -2.91 -10.01 3.03
N ILE A 32 -2.09 -9.13 2.47
CA ILE A 32 -0.99 -9.47 1.57
C ILE A 32 0.30 -8.90 2.16
N PHE A 33 1.22 -9.77 2.55
CA PHE A 33 2.56 -9.40 2.98
C PHE A 33 3.51 -9.50 1.79
N LEU A 34 3.97 -8.37 1.25
CA LEU A 34 4.82 -8.37 0.06
C LEU A 34 6.15 -9.12 0.27
N THR A 35 6.57 -9.31 1.52
CA THR A 35 7.78 -10.09 1.87
C THR A 35 7.61 -11.59 1.71
N ASP A 36 6.38 -12.08 1.61
CA ASP A 36 6.09 -13.50 1.38
C ASP A 36 6.19 -13.87 -0.12
N TYR A 37 6.47 -12.87 -0.97
CA TYR A 37 6.46 -12.96 -2.42
C TYR A 37 7.80 -12.50 -3.00
N THR A 38 8.23 -13.16 -4.06
CA THR A 38 9.33 -12.66 -4.89
C THR A 38 8.78 -11.60 -5.84
N ILE A 39 9.27 -10.36 -5.73
CA ILE A 39 8.92 -9.27 -6.64
C ILE A 39 10.21 -8.66 -7.18
N GLN A 40 10.57 -9.03 -8.40
CA GLN A 40 11.73 -8.47 -9.06
C GLN A 40 11.51 -7.00 -9.41
N PRO A 41 12.56 -6.17 -9.40
CA PRO A 41 12.47 -4.80 -9.91
C PRO A 41 12.03 -4.78 -11.38
N ILE A 42 11.36 -3.70 -11.77
CA ILE A 42 10.97 -3.52 -13.17
C ILE A 42 12.22 -3.39 -14.07
N VAL A 43 12.18 -4.07 -15.22
CA VAL A 43 13.07 -3.81 -16.36
C VAL A 43 12.24 -3.08 -17.41
N ASP A 44 12.62 -1.84 -17.75
CA ASP A 44 11.81 -0.98 -18.61
C ASP A 44 11.78 -1.49 -20.06
N GLY A 45 10.65 -2.08 -20.45
CA GLY A 45 10.36 -2.54 -21.81
C GLY A 45 9.40 -1.62 -22.59
N ARG A 46 9.05 -0.43 -22.07
CA ARG A 46 7.97 0.40 -22.64
C ARG A 46 8.21 0.86 -24.09
N HIS A 47 9.47 0.88 -24.51
CA HIS A 47 9.91 1.32 -25.84
C HIS A 47 10.69 0.23 -26.59
N ALA A 48 10.77 -0.99 -26.04
CA ALA A 48 11.38 -2.12 -26.71
C ALA A 48 10.44 -2.64 -27.81
N THR A 49 11.00 -3.13 -28.92
CA THR A 49 10.22 -3.73 -30.03
C THR A 49 9.37 -4.91 -29.54
N GLU A 50 9.87 -5.66 -28.57
CA GLU A 50 9.19 -6.83 -27.99
C GLU A 50 8.32 -6.49 -26.77
N GLY A 51 8.37 -5.23 -26.28
CA GLY A 51 7.65 -4.80 -25.09
C GLY A 51 8.26 -5.31 -23.78
N PHE A 52 7.42 -5.55 -22.78
CA PHE A 52 7.85 -6.16 -21.51
C PHE A 52 7.94 -7.67 -21.66
N HIS A 53 8.99 -8.26 -21.08
CA HIS A 53 9.14 -9.71 -20.99
C HIS A 53 8.40 -10.27 -19.77
N GLU A 54 7.98 -11.53 -19.86
CA GLU A 54 7.47 -12.26 -18.71
C GLU A 54 8.54 -12.33 -17.61
N VAL A 55 8.13 -12.11 -16.37
CA VAL A 55 9.00 -12.20 -15.19
C VAL A 55 8.53 -13.39 -14.38
N ASN A 56 9.39 -14.39 -14.22
CA ASN A 56 9.11 -15.57 -13.43
C ASN A 56 9.29 -15.27 -11.94
N ASP A 57 8.29 -14.63 -11.35
CA ASP A 57 8.19 -14.33 -9.92
C ASP A 57 6.72 -14.32 -9.47
N ASP A 58 6.45 -13.92 -8.23
CA ASP A 58 5.13 -14.05 -7.62
C ASP A 58 4.27 -12.78 -7.73
N TYR A 59 4.71 -11.77 -8.49
CA TYR A 59 4.03 -10.47 -8.59
C TYR A 59 2.60 -10.57 -9.12
N ASN A 60 2.38 -11.35 -10.17
CA ASN A 60 1.06 -11.48 -10.80
C ASN A 60 0.05 -12.10 -9.81
N ALA A 61 0.49 -13.04 -8.97
CA ALA A 61 -0.36 -13.61 -7.92
C ALA A 61 -0.82 -12.54 -6.91
N ILE A 62 -0.01 -11.52 -6.63
CA ILE A 62 -0.44 -10.38 -5.79
C ILE A 62 -1.50 -9.55 -6.52
N ILE A 63 -1.30 -9.25 -7.80
CA ILE A 63 -2.24 -8.46 -8.61
C ILE A 63 -3.61 -9.13 -8.68
N GLU A 64 -3.66 -10.43 -8.92
CA GLU A 64 -4.90 -11.22 -8.95
C GLU A 64 -5.64 -11.19 -7.61
N ARG A 65 -4.92 -11.18 -6.49
CA ARG A 65 -5.50 -11.13 -5.15
C ARG A 65 -6.07 -9.75 -4.80
N ILE A 66 -5.40 -8.66 -5.18
CA ILE A 66 -5.86 -7.31 -4.79
C ILE A 66 -6.92 -6.72 -5.73
N LEU A 67 -6.87 -7.02 -7.03
CA LEU A 67 -7.76 -6.41 -8.03
C LEU A 67 -9.27 -6.54 -7.73
N PRO A 68 -9.75 -7.66 -7.14
CA PRO A 68 -11.16 -7.81 -6.77
C PRO A 68 -11.64 -6.82 -5.71
N HIS A 69 -10.75 -6.25 -4.88
CA HIS A 69 -11.15 -5.41 -3.74
C HIS A 69 -11.41 -3.97 -4.11
N ASP A 70 -12.27 -3.28 -3.36
CA ASP A 70 -12.65 -1.89 -3.62
C ASP A 70 -11.72 -0.88 -2.94
N ILE A 71 -11.15 -1.26 -1.79
CA ILE A 71 -10.34 -0.40 -0.94
C ILE A 71 -8.97 -1.05 -0.74
N PHE A 72 -7.92 -0.26 -0.94
CA PHE A 72 -6.55 -0.64 -0.63
C PHE A 72 -6.01 0.10 0.59
N ILE A 73 -5.32 -0.61 1.47
CA ILE A 73 -4.56 -0.02 2.58
C ILE A 73 -3.10 -0.37 2.37
N PHE A 74 -2.29 0.63 2.00
CA PHE A 74 -0.84 0.47 1.86
C PHE A 74 -0.18 0.70 3.22
N SER A 75 0.40 -0.35 3.80
CA SER A 75 1.10 -0.32 5.08
C SER A 75 2.61 -0.40 4.87
N THR A 76 3.37 0.62 5.25
CA THR A 76 4.82 0.65 5.01
C THR A 76 5.60 1.31 6.14
N PRO A 77 6.79 0.80 6.52
CA PRO A 77 7.74 1.61 7.26
C PRO A 77 8.25 2.75 6.38
N ILE A 78 8.73 3.82 7.02
CA ILE A 78 9.45 4.91 6.36
C ILE A 78 10.94 4.60 6.41
N TYR A 79 11.51 4.23 5.26
CA TYR A 79 12.94 4.05 5.10
C TYR A 79 13.47 5.14 4.19
N TRP A 80 14.49 5.87 4.67
CA TRP A 80 15.09 6.99 3.94
C TRP A 80 14.03 7.96 3.36
N TYR A 81 13.05 8.31 4.20
CA TYR A 81 11.97 9.27 3.87
C TYR A 81 11.05 8.82 2.72
N SER A 82 11.00 7.53 2.42
CA SER A 82 10.08 6.94 1.44
C SER A 82 9.54 5.59 1.94
N MET A 83 8.69 4.97 1.11
CA MET A 83 8.16 3.62 1.34
C MET A 83 9.27 2.57 1.31
N SER A 84 8.97 1.35 1.75
CA SER A 84 9.94 0.26 1.69
C SER A 84 10.31 -0.12 0.25
N GLY A 85 11.51 -0.69 0.07
CA GLY A 85 11.97 -1.13 -1.26
C GLY A 85 11.04 -2.14 -1.92
N VAL A 86 10.48 -3.09 -1.15
CA VAL A 86 9.53 -4.08 -1.68
C VAL A 86 8.21 -3.44 -2.11
N MET A 87 7.71 -2.44 -1.36
CA MET A 87 6.54 -1.65 -1.75
C MET A 87 6.81 -0.89 -3.06
N LYS A 88 8.00 -0.31 -3.19
CA LYS A 88 8.40 0.39 -4.40
C LYS A 88 8.50 -0.54 -5.61
N ASN A 89 9.10 -1.73 -5.47
CA ASN A 89 9.14 -2.72 -6.54
C ASN A 89 7.72 -3.13 -6.99
N PHE A 90 6.82 -3.37 -6.03
CA PHE A 90 5.43 -3.71 -6.30
C PHE A 90 4.71 -2.62 -7.12
N ILE A 91 4.85 -1.35 -6.71
CA ILE A 91 4.23 -0.22 -7.42
C ILE A 91 4.89 0.02 -8.78
N ASP A 92 6.22 -0.09 -8.87
CA ASP A 92 6.94 0.12 -10.13
C ASP A 92 6.48 -0.82 -11.23
N ARG A 93 6.23 -2.09 -10.87
CA ARG A 93 5.71 -3.10 -11.78
C ARG A 93 4.30 -2.82 -12.30
N TRP A 94 3.55 -1.88 -11.72
CA TRP A 94 2.31 -1.41 -12.37
C TRP A 94 2.57 -0.87 -13.78
N SER A 95 3.77 -0.36 -14.08
CA SER A 95 4.14 0.05 -15.44
C SER A 95 4.13 -1.10 -16.44
N GLN A 96 4.46 -2.32 -15.99
CA GLN A 96 4.35 -3.55 -16.79
C GLN A 96 2.88 -3.96 -16.93
N THR A 97 2.14 -4.02 -15.82
CA THR A 97 0.71 -4.42 -15.81
C THR A 97 -0.16 -3.51 -16.68
N LEU A 98 0.15 -2.21 -16.75
CA LEU A 98 -0.52 -1.26 -17.63
C LEU A 98 -0.41 -1.60 -19.12
N ARG A 99 0.53 -2.47 -19.51
CA ARG A 99 0.73 -2.93 -20.89
C ARG A 99 0.52 -4.44 -21.05
N ASP A 100 0.09 -5.11 -19.99
CA ASP A 100 -0.09 -6.56 -19.99
C ASP A 100 -1.46 -6.92 -20.57
N ILE A 101 -1.46 -7.80 -21.57
CA ILE A 101 -2.66 -8.28 -22.25
C ILE A 101 -3.55 -9.13 -21.34
N TYR A 102 -3.00 -9.73 -20.28
CA TYR A 102 -3.74 -10.52 -19.31
C TYR A 102 -4.50 -9.65 -18.30
N TYR A 103 -4.13 -8.36 -18.19
CA TYR A 103 -4.81 -7.39 -17.35
C TYR A 103 -5.40 -6.25 -18.19
N PRO A 104 -6.33 -6.57 -19.13
CA PRO A 104 -6.98 -5.53 -19.91
C PRO A 104 -7.74 -4.60 -18.95
N GLN A 105 -7.67 -3.31 -19.26
CA GLN A 105 -8.33 -2.25 -18.49
C GLN A 105 -7.82 -2.14 -17.04
N PHE A 106 -6.56 -2.52 -16.78
CA PHE A 106 -5.97 -2.42 -15.44
C PHE A 106 -6.14 -1.01 -14.87
N LYS A 107 -5.87 0.04 -15.66
CA LYS A 107 -5.97 1.42 -15.21
C LYS A 107 -7.40 1.80 -14.81
N GLU A 108 -8.37 1.45 -15.64
CA GLU A 108 -9.79 1.72 -15.42
C GLU A 108 -10.31 1.00 -14.18
N LYS A 109 -9.89 -0.25 -13.96
CA LYS A 109 -10.20 -0.99 -12.73
C LYS A 109 -9.58 -0.36 -11.50
N MET A 110 -8.32 0.08 -11.59
CA MET A 110 -7.65 0.78 -10.49
C MET A 110 -8.31 2.15 -10.21
N ALA A 111 -8.82 2.83 -11.23
CA ALA A 111 -9.49 4.13 -11.09
C ALA A 111 -10.82 4.07 -10.31
N THR A 112 -11.43 2.89 -10.14
CA THR A 112 -12.62 2.73 -9.29
C THR A 112 -12.26 2.51 -7.82
N LYS A 113 -10.97 2.38 -7.48
CA LYS A 113 -10.52 2.00 -6.14
C LYS A 113 -10.35 3.22 -5.26
N LYS A 114 -10.44 2.96 -3.95
CA LYS A 114 -10.08 3.89 -2.90
C LYS A 114 -8.81 3.43 -2.20
N ALA A 115 -7.98 4.36 -1.73
CA ALA A 115 -6.75 4.01 -1.03
C ALA A 115 -6.58 4.77 0.28
N TYR A 116 -5.95 4.11 1.24
CA TYR A 116 -5.36 4.68 2.44
C TYR A 116 -3.88 4.33 2.52
N VAL A 117 -3.08 5.18 3.18
CA VAL A 117 -1.67 4.92 3.47
C VAL A 117 -1.44 4.96 4.97
N ILE A 118 -0.85 3.91 5.53
CA ILE A 118 -0.44 3.86 6.94
C ILE A 118 1.07 3.68 6.95
N ALA A 119 1.79 4.67 7.47
CA ALA A 119 3.24 4.60 7.51
C ALA A 119 3.83 4.99 8.86
N VAL A 120 4.93 4.34 9.23
CA VAL A 120 5.62 4.58 10.50
C VAL A 120 7.10 4.84 10.30
N GLY A 121 7.60 5.91 10.89
CA GLY A 121 9.03 6.28 10.88
C GLY A 121 9.55 6.66 12.26
N GLY A 122 10.86 6.64 12.44
CA GLY A 122 11.51 6.96 13.72
C GLY A 122 12.12 8.36 13.81
N ASP A 123 11.88 9.23 12.83
CA ASP A 123 12.46 10.57 12.75
C ASP A 123 11.40 11.59 12.30
N GLN A 124 10.61 12.10 13.24
CA GLN A 124 9.59 13.14 13.01
C GLN A 124 8.71 12.89 11.77
N PRO A 125 8.07 11.71 11.66
CA PRO A 125 7.39 11.29 10.44
C PRO A 125 6.24 12.21 10.06
N ASN A 126 5.59 12.87 11.02
CA ASN A 126 4.52 13.85 10.76
C ASN A 126 4.95 15.05 9.91
N ILE A 127 6.26 15.33 9.82
CA ILE A 127 6.82 16.36 8.95
C ILE A 127 7.60 15.70 7.82
N LYS A 128 8.55 14.83 8.16
CA LYS A 128 9.51 14.26 7.21
C LYS A 128 8.93 13.14 6.33
N GLY A 129 7.77 12.59 6.70
CA GLY A 129 7.01 11.63 5.91
C GLY A 129 6.05 12.26 4.89
N LEU A 130 5.79 13.58 4.96
CA LEU A 130 4.88 14.26 4.03
C LEU A 130 5.30 14.14 2.55
N PRO A 131 6.59 14.22 2.17
CA PRO A 131 7.00 14.00 0.78
C PRO A 131 6.63 12.61 0.25
N MET A 132 6.72 11.56 1.09
CA MET A 132 6.28 10.21 0.71
C MET A 132 4.75 10.14 0.55
N ILE A 133 3.98 10.85 1.37
CA ILE A 133 2.52 10.95 1.18
C ILE A 133 2.20 11.66 -0.15
N GLN A 134 2.92 12.73 -0.49
CA GLN A 134 2.77 13.40 -1.80
C GLN A 134 3.16 12.47 -2.95
N GLN A 135 4.20 11.64 -2.77
CA GLN A 135 4.56 10.60 -3.73
C GLN A 135 3.39 9.62 -3.96
N PHE A 136 2.75 9.13 -2.89
CA PHE A 136 1.55 8.29 -2.99
C PHE A 136 0.38 9.02 -3.67
N GLN A 137 0.13 10.29 -3.33
CA GLN A 137 -0.90 11.09 -3.99
C GLN A 137 -0.68 11.11 -5.52
N HIS A 138 0.55 11.39 -5.99
CA HIS A 138 0.84 11.41 -7.42
C HIS A 138 0.68 10.04 -8.09
N ILE A 139 1.05 8.96 -7.39
CA ILE A 139 0.82 7.59 -7.87
C ILE A 139 -0.68 7.32 -8.03
N PHE A 140 -1.48 7.68 -7.02
CA PHE A 140 -2.93 7.47 -7.04
C PHE A 140 -3.63 8.34 -8.08
N ASP A 141 -3.27 9.62 -8.19
CA ASP A 141 -3.78 10.53 -9.22
C ASP A 141 -3.52 9.99 -10.62
N PHE A 142 -2.30 9.48 -10.87
CA PHE A 142 -1.95 8.90 -12.17
C PHE A 142 -2.82 7.69 -12.52
N MET A 143 -3.13 6.85 -11.52
CA MET A 143 -3.96 5.65 -11.68
C MET A 143 -5.46 5.94 -11.59
N GLY A 144 -5.87 7.15 -11.20
CA GLY A 144 -7.26 7.52 -10.93
C GLY A 144 -7.81 6.98 -9.60
N ILE A 145 -6.96 6.48 -8.71
CA ILE A 145 -7.36 5.94 -7.40
C ILE A 145 -7.73 7.10 -6.48
N THR A 146 -8.87 7.01 -5.79
CA THR A 146 -9.29 8.04 -4.82
C THR A 146 -8.49 7.90 -3.52
N PHE A 147 -7.65 8.89 -3.18
CA PHE A 147 -6.89 8.89 -1.94
C PHE A 147 -7.73 9.42 -0.75
N GLU A 148 -8.24 8.52 0.09
CA GLU A 148 -9.20 8.84 1.16
C GLU A 148 -8.55 9.30 2.47
N GLY A 149 -7.23 9.09 2.63
CA GLY A 149 -6.46 9.61 3.76
C GLY A 149 -5.25 8.77 4.14
N TYR A 150 -4.51 9.22 5.14
CA TYR A 150 -3.30 8.55 5.61
C TYR A 150 -3.08 8.70 7.11
N ILE A 151 -2.17 7.89 7.65
CA ILE A 151 -1.62 8.00 9.00
C ILE A 151 -0.09 8.01 8.91
N LEU A 152 0.54 8.98 9.55
CA LEU A 152 1.97 8.99 9.83
C LEU A 152 2.12 8.75 11.33
N GLY A 153 2.69 7.60 11.70
CA GLY A 153 2.98 7.24 13.08
C GLY A 153 4.46 7.32 13.40
N GLU A 154 4.78 7.61 14.66
CA GLU A 154 6.14 7.65 15.18
C GLU A 154 6.48 6.39 15.97
N GLY A 155 7.58 5.73 15.61
CA GLY A 155 8.07 4.55 16.31
C GLY A 155 9.36 4.01 15.70
N ASN A 156 10.32 3.62 16.55
CA ASN A 156 11.64 3.18 16.12
C ASN A 156 11.90 1.72 16.50
N ARG A 157 11.75 1.39 17.79
CA ARG A 157 11.82 0.02 18.30
C ARG A 157 10.46 -0.68 18.11
N PRO A 158 10.45 -2.02 18.01
CA PRO A 158 9.21 -2.77 17.98
C PRO A 158 8.31 -2.42 19.18
N GLY A 159 7.03 -2.13 18.93
CA GLY A 159 6.04 -1.80 19.94
C GLY A 159 5.93 -0.31 20.29
N ASP A 160 6.87 0.55 19.86
CA ASP A 160 6.86 1.98 20.18
C ASP A 160 5.56 2.68 19.71
N ILE A 161 4.94 2.16 18.65
CA ILE A 161 3.74 2.75 18.07
C ILE A 161 2.53 2.72 19.01
N ALA A 162 2.55 1.87 20.04
CA ALA A 162 1.54 1.84 21.08
C ALA A 162 1.50 3.14 21.91
N GLU A 163 2.59 3.89 21.93
CA GLU A 163 2.72 5.15 22.67
C GLU A 163 2.32 6.39 21.83
N ASP A 164 2.21 6.26 20.50
CA ASP A 164 1.77 7.35 19.62
C ASP A 164 0.24 7.50 19.64
N LYS A 165 -0.23 8.25 20.64
CA LYS A 165 -1.66 8.52 20.84
C LYS A 165 -2.31 9.22 19.64
N ASN A 166 -1.56 10.01 18.88
CA ASN A 166 -2.11 10.72 17.71
C ASN A 166 -2.34 9.74 16.55
N ALA A 167 -1.37 8.87 16.27
CA ALA A 167 -1.54 7.81 15.28
C ALA A 167 -2.66 6.84 15.65
N LEU A 168 -2.75 6.43 16.91
CA LEU A 168 -3.84 5.56 17.40
C LEU A 168 -5.22 6.23 17.31
N TYR A 169 -5.31 7.53 17.59
CA TYR A 169 -6.55 8.28 17.42
C TYR A 169 -6.95 8.36 15.93
N ALA A 170 -6.01 8.70 15.04
CA ALA A 170 -6.25 8.72 13.60
C ALA A 170 -6.70 7.34 13.06
N ALA A 171 -6.08 6.26 13.55
CA ALA A 171 -6.45 4.90 13.22
C ALA A 171 -7.89 4.57 13.60
N LYS A 172 -8.38 5.01 14.78
CA LYS A 172 -9.79 4.85 15.15
C LYS A 172 -10.73 5.61 14.22
N GLN A 173 -10.35 6.81 13.76
CA GLN A 173 -11.19 7.59 12.85
C GLN A 173 -11.30 6.92 11.48
N ILE A 174 -10.18 6.42 10.93
CA ILE A 174 -10.20 5.66 9.68
C ILE A 174 -11.01 4.37 9.85
N GLN A 175 -10.84 3.63 10.95
CA GLN A 175 -11.62 2.43 11.23
C GLN A 175 -13.13 2.72 11.20
N LYS A 176 -13.57 3.81 11.84
CA LYS A 176 -14.98 4.20 11.86
C LYS A 176 -15.49 4.45 10.43
N LYS A 177 -14.75 5.21 9.62
CA LYS A 177 -15.09 5.46 8.21
C LYS A 177 -15.17 4.16 7.40
N LEU A 178 -14.22 3.23 7.59
CA LEU A 178 -14.24 1.93 6.92
C LEU A 178 -15.49 1.12 7.30
N LYS A 179 -15.86 1.07 8.59
CA LYS A 179 -17.08 0.39 9.05
C LYS A 179 -18.35 0.97 8.43
N GLU A 180 -18.44 2.30 8.38
CA GLU A 180 -19.57 3.01 7.77
C GLU A 180 -19.65 2.74 6.25
N GLY A 181 -18.50 2.74 5.55
CA GLY A 181 -18.44 2.44 4.12
C GLY A 181 -18.76 0.99 3.76
N LEU A 182 -18.43 0.04 4.63
CA LEU A 182 -18.75 -1.39 4.43
C LEU A 182 -20.23 -1.73 4.69
N SER A 183 -20.94 -0.91 5.47
CA SER A 183 -22.34 -1.13 5.86
C SER A 183 -23.34 -0.61 4.82
N ASN A 184 -22.86 0.10 3.79
CA ASN A 184 -23.63 0.63 2.66
C ASN A 184 -23.39 -0.21 1.41
#